data_AF-A0A7C2PWL8-F1
#
_entry.id   AF-A0A7C2PWL8-F1
#
_cell.length_a   1.000
_cell.length_b   1.000
_cell.length_c   1.000
_cell.angle_alpha   90.00
_cell.angle_beta   90.00
_cell.angle_gamma   90.00
#
_symmetry.space_group_name_H-M   'P 1'
#
loop_
_entity.id
_entity.type
_entity.pdbx_description
1 polymer ?
#
loop_
_entity_poly.entity_id
_entity_poly.type
_entity_poly.pdbx_seq_one_letter_code
_entity_poly.pdbx_strand_id
1 'polypeptide(L)'
;MVTLHAYILRELLKTFALAVIALAGLFTMAGGLVTVIRYEGITAANLVVVVPLLLPIVVTLTMPVAALFAAAMVYGRLAADNELLACRAAGVNVHRLFLAAMLLAVFVTAFALFSGNFIIPDFLLRLERFARNNLRDIAFAQLHGKGNLRLRDEFFLSAERVENVAHSELERKGFPTGPGMGYMLITAPTFLQLNKSGEVVRFTTAEAGLCRFDTRQQEVNLTIALRNANDYEVDQSQGTFKADVTVSVEPRRRTPLKPSLVDLGKLLTWRARPWEADTVRPEVQAFAQRFAYDRFYAHACQRINAGQALELSDEDGGRYALTAGRCVWGDNGLRLEEPRVVAHDPRLERPILYRAAQGELRAEPAGDRPGRLQLALQQTPAQPVLVQHPRAADYQRPREHGTQRLGDLLIPDAIVAAAAYTPDLLTDLAQPLPMSERLTAARRDLAGKCAQMRRDAAAIIHFRLGYPASALVTVLMGAVLGVIYRGAQPLAAFGLACIPFGVVTVLVIMGRSLAEKSATELLGVSIIWGGLAAMAAADGLFVWLGVRR
;
A
#
# COMPACT_ATOMS: atom_id res chain seq x y z
N MET A 1 26.82 -18.63 42.90
CA MET A 1 26.67 -18.65 41.43
C MET A 1 25.93 -17.44 40.87
N VAL A 2 24.85 -16.96 41.50
CA VAL A 2 24.09 -15.79 41.03
C VAL A 2 24.93 -14.50 40.97
N THR A 3 25.85 -14.31 41.92
CA THR A 3 26.72 -13.13 42.01
C THR A 3 27.60 -12.92 40.77
N LEU A 4 28.23 -13.97 40.26
CA LEU A 4 29.11 -13.89 39.08
C LEU A 4 28.32 -13.58 37.80
N HIS A 5 27.16 -14.23 37.62
CA HIS A 5 26.30 -13.96 36.46
C HIS A 5 25.75 -12.55 36.51
N ALA A 6 25.35 -12.05 37.69
CA ALA A 6 24.90 -10.68 37.87
C ALA A 6 26.01 -9.65 37.62
N TYR A 7 27.25 -9.96 38.02
CA TYR A 7 28.41 -9.12 37.73
C TYR A 7 28.65 -8.97 36.22
N ILE A 8 28.74 -10.09 35.49
CA ILE A 8 28.97 -10.08 34.04
C ILE A 8 27.80 -9.42 33.31
N LEU A 9 26.55 -9.74 33.70
CA LEU A 9 25.37 -9.15 33.10
C LEU A 9 25.32 -7.62 33.31
N ARG A 10 25.72 -7.14 34.49
CA ARG A 10 25.79 -5.70 34.78
C ARG A 10 26.83 -4.99 33.92
N GLU A 11 28.01 -5.58 33.74
CA GLU A 11 29.04 -5.03 32.85
C GLU A 11 28.58 -5.05 31.39
N LEU A 12 27.97 -6.15 30.94
CA LEU A 12 27.35 -6.27 29.62
C LEU A 12 26.31 -5.18 29.36
N LEU A 13 25.37 -4.98 30.29
CA LEU A 13 24.32 -3.97 30.15
C LEU A 13 24.87 -2.55 30.12
N LYS A 14 25.89 -2.23 30.93
CA LYS A 14 26.57 -0.92 30.91
C LYS A 14 27.23 -0.66 29.56
N THR A 15 28.04 -1.61 29.08
CA THR A 15 28.74 -1.47 27.80
C THR A 15 27.76 -1.44 26.63
N PHE A 16 26.70 -2.26 26.68
CA PHE A 16 25.61 -2.26 25.71
C PHE A 16 24.88 -0.91 25.65
N ALA A 17 24.46 -0.35 26.80
CA ALA A 17 23.76 0.93 26.82
C ALA A 17 24.61 2.06 26.23
N LEU A 18 25.90 2.10 26.57
CA LEU A 18 26.84 3.09 26.02
C LEU A 18 27.01 2.89 24.49
N ALA A 19 27.13 1.65 24.04
CA ALA A 19 27.26 1.32 22.62
C ALA A 19 25.98 1.65 21.82
N VAL A 20 24.79 1.42 22.37
CA VAL A 20 23.52 1.80 21.74
C VAL A 20 23.44 3.31 21.58
N ILE A 21 23.78 4.08 22.63
CA ILE A 21 23.76 5.55 22.56
C ILE A 21 24.74 6.06 21.50
N ALA A 22 25.98 5.53 21.50
CA ALA A 22 27.00 5.92 20.54
C ALA A 22 26.62 5.57 19.09
N LEU A 23 26.19 4.33 18.85
CA LEU A 23 25.79 3.87 17.51
C LEU A 23 24.51 4.54 17.03
N ALA A 24 23.51 4.72 17.89
CA ALA A 24 22.28 5.42 17.52
C ALA A 24 22.57 6.89 17.18
N GLY A 25 23.38 7.58 17.98
CA GLY A 25 23.83 8.94 17.67
C GLY A 25 24.56 9.01 16.33
N LEU A 26 25.49 8.09 16.08
CA LEU A 26 26.22 8.01 14.82
C LEU A 26 25.29 7.79 13.62
N PHE A 27 24.36 6.84 13.70
CA PHE A 27 23.42 6.55 12.61
C PHE A 27 22.44 7.69 12.37
N THR A 28 21.94 8.34 13.43
CA THR A 28 21.06 9.49 13.32
C THR A 28 21.78 10.66 12.65
N MET A 29 23.05 10.92 12.98
CA MET A 29 23.85 11.99 12.37
C MET A 29 24.26 11.67 10.93
N ALA A 30 24.79 10.46 10.68
CA ALA A 30 25.36 10.08 9.38
C ALA A 30 24.30 9.73 8.32
N GLY A 31 23.23 9.02 8.71
CA GLY A 31 22.22 8.51 7.78
C GLY A 31 20.87 9.21 7.91
N GLY A 32 20.36 9.33 9.14
CA GLY A 32 19.04 9.91 9.42
C GLY A 32 18.94 11.37 9.00
N LEU A 33 19.87 12.21 9.46
CA LEU A 33 19.90 13.63 9.15
C LEU A 33 20.22 13.87 7.68
N VAL A 34 21.21 13.19 7.10
CA VAL A 34 21.59 13.38 5.70
C VAL A 34 20.46 13.02 4.76
N THR A 35 19.70 11.95 5.04
CA THR A 35 18.55 11.57 4.21
C THR A 35 17.41 12.56 4.36
N VAL A 36 17.11 13.03 5.57
CA VAL A 36 16.08 14.05 5.84
C VAL A 36 16.46 15.41 5.23
N ILE A 37 17.74 15.79 5.28
CA ILE A 37 18.27 16.98 4.63
C ILE A 37 18.20 16.84 3.11
N ARG A 38 18.46 15.64 2.56
CA ARG A 38 18.32 15.35 1.12
C ARG A 38 16.87 15.30 0.64
N TYR A 39 15.92 14.93 1.49
CA TYR A 39 14.49 15.24 1.30
C TYR A 39 14.28 16.72 1.63
N GLU A 40 14.90 17.55 0.81
CA GLU A 40 15.04 18.99 0.99
C GLU A 40 13.68 19.65 1.15
N GLY A 41 13.60 20.65 2.02
CA GLY A 41 12.36 21.37 2.34
C GLY A 41 11.94 21.30 3.81
N ILE A 42 12.71 20.61 4.66
CA ILE A 42 12.43 20.45 6.09
C ILE A 42 13.21 21.52 6.88
N THR A 43 12.49 22.48 7.47
CA THR A 43 13.05 23.51 8.37
C THR A 43 13.72 22.90 9.61
N ALA A 44 14.69 23.58 10.21
CA ALA A 44 15.35 23.13 11.45
C ALA A 44 14.35 22.79 12.58
N ALA A 45 13.24 23.53 12.67
CA ALA A 45 12.15 23.23 13.61
C ALA A 45 11.48 21.86 13.34
N ASN A 46 11.30 21.49 12.07
CA ASN A 46 10.74 20.20 11.69
C ASN A 46 11.70 19.05 12.02
N LEU A 47 13.01 19.31 11.98
CA LEU A 47 14.03 18.33 12.36
C LEU A 47 13.93 17.91 13.83
N VAL A 48 13.62 18.86 14.73
CA VAL A 48 13.40 18.58 16.16
C VAL A 48 12.21 17.65 16.40
N VAL A 49 11.21 17.67 15.51
CA VAL A 49 10.03 16.79 15.59
C VAL A 49 10.29 15.43 14.92
N VAL A 50 11.01 15.42 13.79
CA VAL A 50 11.27 14.21 13.00
C VAL A 50 12.33 13.32 13.65
N VAL A 51 13.38 13.89 14.25
CA VAL A 51 14.49 13.11 14.83
C VAL A 51 14.02 12.15 15.95
N PRO A 52 13.22 12.58 16.95
CA PRO A 52 12.65 11.67 17.95
C PRO A 52 11.79 10.57 17.34
N LEU A 53 11.18 10.83 16.18
CA LEU A 53 10.32 9.88 15.49
C LEU A 53 11.12 8.79 14.74
N LEU A 54 12.36 9.10 14.35
CA LEU A 54 13.29 8.15 13.74
C LEU A 54 14.10 7.36 14.80
N LEU A 55 14.21 7.88 16.02
CA LEU A 55 15.04 7.31 17.08
C LEU A 55 14.70 5.84 17.40
N PRO A 56 13.42 5.43 17.56
CA PRO A 56 13.09 4.01 17.79
C PRO A 56 13.52 3.08 16.66
N ILE A 57 13.49 3.57 15.41
CA ILE A 57 13.91 2.81 14.23
C ILE A 57 15.42 2.58 14.29
N VAL A 58 16.18 3.66 14.50
CA VAL A 58 17.63 3.62 14.57
C VAL A 58 18.09 2.73 15.74
N VAL A 59 17.51 2.92 16.92
CA VAL A 59 17.85 2.12 18.12
C VAL A 59 17.59 0.63 17.87
N THR A 60 16.45 0.27 17.29
CA THR A 60 16.12 -1.14 17.00
C THR A 60 17.12 -1.77 16.04
N LEU A 61 17.61 -1.02 15.05
CA LEU A 61 18.60 -1.50 14.07
C LEU A 61 20.02 -1.57 14.64
N THR A 62 20.38 -0.70 15.57
CA THR A 62 21.73 -0.67 16.16
C THR A 62 21.90 -1.62 17.35
N MET A 63 20.82 -2.04 17.99
CA MET A 63 20.86 -2.91 19.17
C MET A 63 21.64 -4.23 18.97
N PRO A 64 21.43 -5.02 17.90
CA PRO A 64 22.18 -6.26 17.70
C PRO A 64 23.70 -6.03 17.59
N VAL A 65 24.11 -4.95 16.92
CA VAL A 65 25.52 -4.57 16.75
C VAL A 65 26.10 -4.06 18.08
N ALA A 66 25.33 -3.27 18.83
CA ALA A 66 25.73 -2.80 20.15
C ALA A 66 25.89 -3.95 21.16
N ALA A 67 25.02 -4.95 21.10
CA ALA A 67 25.08 -6.13 21.96
C ALA A 67 26.26 -7.04 21.59
N LEU A 68 26.52 -7.20 20.29
CA LEU A 68 27.71 -7.87 19.77
C LEU A 68 28.99 -7.19 20.28
N PHE A 69 29.06 -5.85 20.17
CA PHE A 69 30.18 -5.06 20.68
C PHE A 69 30.36 -5.24 22.19
N ALA A 70 29.27 -5.13 22.96
CA ALA A 70 29.31 -5.30 24.42
C ALA A 70 29.81 -6.69 24.82
N ALA A 71 29.35 -7.73 24.14
CA ALA A 71 29.80 -9.09 24.37
C ALA A 71 31.29 -9.27 24.05
N ALA A 72 31.75 -8.82 22.89
CA ALA A 72 33.17 -8.91 22.51
C ALA A 72 34.08 -8.16 23.49
N MET A 73 33.69 -6.95 23.89
CA MET A 73 34.48 -6.11 24.80
C MET A 73 34.53 -6.68 26.23
N VAL A 74 33.38 -7.06 26.80
CA VAL A 74 33.31 -7.54 28.19
C VAL A 74 34.01 -8.89 28.32
N TYR A 75 33.72 -9.86 27.44
CA TYR A 75 34.39 -11.16 27.50
C TYR A 75 35.87 -11.08 27.13
N GLY A 76 36.24 -10.18 26.22
CA GLY A 76 37.65 -9.89 25.93
C GLY A 76 38.40 -9.35 27.14
N ARG A 77 37.80 -8.41 27.88
CA ARG A 77 38.38 -7.89 29.12
C ARG A 77 38.48 -8.96 30.21
N LEU A 78 37.42 -9.73 30.45
CA LEU A 78 37.42 -10.84 31.41
C LEU A 78 38.48 -11.91 31.10
N ALA A 79 38.77 -12.13 29.82
CA ALA A 79 39.81 -13.04 29.37
C ALA A 79 41.22 -12.43 29.53
N ALA A 80 41.39 -11.14 29.24
CA ALA A 80 42.66 -10.41 29.37
C ALA A 80 43.08 -10.24 30.85
N ASP A 81 42.12 -9.97 31.73
CA ASP A 81 42.32 -9.81 33.17
C ASP A 81 42.41 -11.16 33.91
N ASN A 82 42.45 -12.28 33.18
CA ASN A 82 42.49 -13.65 33.69
C ASN A 82 41.34 -14.04 34.63
N GLU A 83 40.23 -13.29 34.66
CA GLU A 83 39.06 -13.59 35.49
C GLU A 83 38.40 -14.92 35.09
N LEU A 84 38.35 -15.23 33.79
CA LEU A 84 37.83 -16.51 33.30
C LEU A 84 38.71 -17.69 33.71
N LEU A 85 40.04 -17.50 33.75
CA LEU A 85 40.99 -18.51 34.19
C LEU A 85 40.85 -18.77 35.70
N ALA A 86 40.71 -17.70 36.50
CA ALA A 86 40.47 -17.79 37.94
C ALA A 86 39.16 -18.54 38.24
N CYS A 87 38.09 -18.26 37.50
CA CYS A 87 36.83 -18.99 37.61
C CYS A 87 37.00 -20.48 37.31
N ARG A 88 37.75 -20.82 36.25
CA ARG A 88 38.04 -22.21 35.86
C ARG A 88 38.87 -22.93 36.94
N ALA A 89 39.86 -22.27 37.52
CA ALA A 89 40.68 -22.80 38.61
C ALA A 89 39.85 -23.04 39.89
N ALA A 90 38.82 -22.22 40.14
CA ALA A 90 37.87 -22.39 41.23
C ALA A 90 36.78 -23.46 40.95
N GLY A 91 36.89 -24.23 39.87
CA GLY A 91 35.95 -25.30 39.50
C GLY A 91 34.63 -24.80 38.89
N VAL A 92 34.54 -23.52 38.51
CA VAL A 92 33.35 -22.98 37.83
C VAL A 92 33.38 -23.37 36.36
N ASN A 93 32.30 -23.97 35.88
CA ASN A 93 32.14 -24.30 34.47
C ASN A 93 32.06 -23.03 33.61
N VAL A 94 33.09 -22.77 32.80
CA VAL A 94 33.22 -21.59 31.93
C VAL A 94 32.05 -21.46 30.94
N HIS A 95 31.51 -22.59 30.46
CA HIS A 95 30.36 -22.57 29.54
C HIS A 95 29.13 -21.92 30.16
N ARG A 96 28.96 -21.99 31.50
CA ARG A 96 27.83 -21.36 32.19
C ARG A 96 27.96 -19.83 32.22
N LEU A 97 29.16 -19.27 32.14
CA LEU A 97 29.31 -17.81 32.13
C LEU A 97 28.70 -17.16 30.87
N PHE A 98 28.72 -17.86 29.72
CA PHE A 98 28.06 -17.40 28.48
C PHE A 98 26.53 -17.24 28.64
N LEU A 99 25.92 -17.78 29.70
CA LEU A 99 24.51 -17.53 30.01
C LEU A 99 24.22 -16.03 30.14
N ALA A 100 25.16 -15.23 30.68
CA ALA A 100 24.98 -13.78 30.77
C ALA A 100 24.92 -13.10 29.39
N ALA A 101 25.71 -13.59 28.41
CA ALA A 101 25.63 -13.12 27.03
C ALA A 101 24.30 -13.54 26.37
N MET A 102 23.87 -14.78 26.61
CA MET A 102 22.60 -15.29 26.10
C MET A 102 21.41 -14.51 26.66
N LEU A 103 21.43 -14.15 27.95
CA LEU A 103 20.39 -13.32 28.56
C LEU A 103 20.33 -11.93 27.93
N LEU A 104 21.48 -11.30 27.64
CA LEU A 104 21.52 -10.04 26.90
C LEU A 104 20.96 -10.23 25.48
N ALA A 105 21.31 -11.32 24.80
CA ALA A 105 20.84 -11.60 23.44
C ALA A 105 19.31 -11.79 23.40
N VAL A 106 18.75 -12.56 24.34
CA VAL A 106 17.30 -12.75 24.50
C VAL A 106 16.60 -11.42 24.79
N PHE A 107 17.16 -10.58 25.66
CA PHE A 107 16.63 -9.25 25.94
C PHE A 107 16.59 -8.39 24.66
N VAL A 108 17.69 -8.36 23.90
CA VAL A 108 17.78 -7.60 22.65
C VAL A 108 16.80 -8.13 21.60
N THR A 109 16.70 -9.44 21.42
CA THR A 109 15.74 -10.07 20.51
C THR A 109 14.30 -9.74 20.91
N ALA A 110 13.94 -9.86 22.19
CA ALA A 110 12.60 -9.56 22.68
C ALA A 110 12.24 -8.09 22.49
N PHE A 111 13.15 -7.17 22.82
CA PHE A 111 12.94 -5.73 22.63
C PHE A 111 12.83 -5.37 21.14
N ALA A 112 13.68 -5.93 20.29
CA ALA A 112 13.64 -5.66 18.85
C ALA A 112 12.36 -6.23 18.20
N LEU A 113 11.88 -7.38 18.65
CA LEU A 113 10.57 -7.92 18.23
C LEU A 113 9.42 -7.03 18.68
N PHE A 114 9.41 -6.60 19.94
CA PHE A 114 8.38 -5.70 20.45
C PHE A 114 8.38 -4.37 19.69
N SER A 115 9.55 -3.77 19.53
CA SER A 115 9.71 -2.49 18.83
C SER A 115 9.35 -2.61 17.35
N GLY A 116 9.81 -3.65 16.67
CA GLY A 116 9.53 -3.87 15.25
C GLY A 116 8.06 -4.15 14.93
N ASN A 117 7.30 -4.73 15.87
CA ASN A 117 5.91 -5.11 15.63
C ASN A 117 4.88 -4.09 16.15
N PHE A 118 5.23 -3.28 17.17
CA PHE A 118 4.29 -2.35 17.79
C PHE A 118 4.75 -0.89 17.72
N ILE A 119 6.02 -0.61 18.02
CA ILE A 119 6.52 0.78 18.10
C ILE A 119 6.78 1.33 16.70
N ILE A 120 7.60 0.66 15.90
CA ILE A 120 8.03 1.15 14.58
C ILE A 120 6.84 1.43 13.64
N PRO A 121 5.82 0.55 13.51
CA PRO A 121 4.65 0.83 12.67
C PRO A 121 3.93 2.13 13.06
N ASP A 122 3.65 2.35 14.36
CA ASP A 122 2.97 3.58 14.81
C ASP A 122 3.81 4.83 14.54
N PHE A 123 5.12 4.75 14.79
CA PHE A 123 6.04 5.86 14.53
C PHE A 123 6.16 6.19 13.04
N LEU A 124 6.19 5.19 12.16
CA LEU A 124 6.17 5.41 10.71
C LEU A 124 4.85 6.04 10.24
N LEU A 125 3.71 5.62 10.79
CA LEU A 125 2.41 6.24 10.50
C LEU A 125 2.32 7.69 10.99
N ARG A 126 2.93 8.00 12.14
CA ARG A 126 3.08 9.38 12.62
C ARG A 126 3.99 10.18 11.69
N LEU A 127 5.07 9.58 11.19
CA LEU A 127 6.01 10.24 10.29
C LEU A 127 5.35 10.57 8.96
N GLU A 128 4.57 9.65 8.41
CA GLU A 128 3.80 9.87 7.19
C GLU A 128 2.73 10.95 7.39
N ARG A 129 2.02 10.95 8.52
CA ARG A 129 1.08 12.03 8.89
C ARG A 129 1.78 13.38 9.03
N PHE A 130 2.95 13.42 9.66
CA PHE A 130 3.76 14.64 9.79
C PHE A 130 4.19 15.16 8.40
N ALA A 131 4.74 14.30 7.54
CA ALA A 131 5.12 14.67 6.18
C ALA A 131 3.93 15.20 5.36
N ARG A 132 2.76 14.58 5.52
CA ARG A 132 1.51 14.99 4.88
C ARG A 132 1.03 16.36 5.33
N ASN A 133 0.97 16.60 6.64
CA ASN A 133 0.50 17.86 7.21
C ASN A 133 1.45 19.03 6.90
N ASN A 134 2.74 18.74 6.72
CA ASN A 134 3.76 19.72 6.36
C ASN A 134 4.08 19.73 4.86
N LEU A 135 3.27 19.09 4.01
CA LEU A 135 3.57 18.96 2.58
C LEU A 135 3.69 20.33 1.90
N ARG A 136 2.85 21.31 2.28
CA ARG A 136 2.95 22.70 1.79
C ARG A 136 4.33 23.28 2.08
N ASP A 137 4.80 23.16 3.31
CA ASP A 137 6.06 23.77 3.76
C ASP A 137 7.26 23.08 3.11
N ILE A 138 7.19 21.75 2.95
CA ILE A 138 8.18 20.98 2.20
C ILE A 138 8.21 21.42 0.73
N ALA A 139 7.05 21.52 0.08
CA ALA A 139 6.95 21.98 -1.31
C ALA A 139 7.45 23.42 -1.48
N PHE A 140 7.14 24.31 -0.53
CA PHE A 140 7.57 25.70 -0.54
C PHE A 140 9.09 25.78 -0.53
N ALA A 141 9.71 25.08 0.40
CA ALA A 141 11.15 25.11 0.58
C ALA A 141 11.91 24.39 -0.55
N GLN A 142 11.33 23.36 -1.19
CA GLN A 142 11.91 22.77 -2.40
C GLN A 142 11.88 23.74 -3.60
N LEU A 143 10.71 24.32 -3.88
CA LEU A 143 10.59 25.27 -5.01
C LEU A 143 11.44 26.52 -4.77
N HIS A 144 11.49 27.04 -3.54
CA HIS A 144 12.31 28.20 -3.22
C HIS A 144 13.82 27.89 -3.22
N GLY A 145 14.22 26.66 -2.86
CA GLY A 145 15.63 26.27 -2.80
C GLY A 145 16.22 25.84 -4.15
N LYS A 146 15.52 24.96 -4.88
CA LYS A 146 15.98 24.35 -6.14
C LYS A 146 15.32 24.94 -7.39
N GLY A 147 14.26 25.73 -7.26
CA GLY A 147 13.46 26.20 -8.39
C GLY A 147 12.52 25.14 -8.97
N ASN A 148 12.58 23.88 -8.49
CA ASN A 148 11.76 22.78 -8.98
C ASN A 148 11.23 21.86 -7.88
N LEU A 149 10.16 21.15 -8.20
CA LEU A 149 9.41 20.22 -7.37
C LEU A 149 8.99 19.03 -8.22
N ARG A 150 9.42 17.84 -7.82
CA ARG A 150 8.99 16.60 -8.46
C ARG A 150 7.88 15.96 -7.65
N LEU A 151 6.72 15.80 -8.28
CA LEU A 151 5.51 15.23 -7.69
C LEU A 151 5.23 13.87 -8.35
N ARG A 152 5.25 12.79 -7.55
CA ARG A 152 4.80 11.44 -7.96
C ARG A 152 5.50 10.84 -9.19
N ASP A 153 6.75 11.21 -9.46
CA ASP A 153 7.56 10.82 -10.64
C ASP A 153 6.98 11.14 -12.03
N GLU A 154 5.68 11.41 -12.11
CA GLU A 154 4.87 11.73 -13.28
C GLU A 154 4.73 13.24 -13.49
N PHE A 155 4.89 14.07 -12.44
CA PHE A 155 4.71 15.51 -12.53
C PHE A 155 5.96 16.26 -12.11
N PHE A 156 6.35 17.25 -12.90
CA PHE A 156 7.45 18.16 -12.61
C PHE A 156 6.92 19.59 -12.62
N LEU A 157 7.14 20.31 -11.54
CA LEU A 157 6.77 21.72 -11.41
C LEU A 157 8.05 22.53 -11.19
N SER A 158 8.26 23.56 -12.00
CA SER A 158 9.34 24.52 -11.86
C SER A 158 8.73 25.90 -11.71
N ALA A 159 9.32 26.78 -10.89
CA ALA A 159 8.85 28.15 -10.74
C ALA A 159 10.04 29.08 -10.49
N GLU A 160 9.95 30.31 -11.00
CA GLU A 160 11.01 31.32 -10.81
C GLU A 160 10.96 31.91 -9.39
N ARG A 161 9.76 32.15 -8.88
CA ARG A 161 9.53 32.70 -7.55
C ARG A 161 8.38 32.00 -6.85
N VAL A 162 8.48 31.93 -5.53
CA VAL A 162 7.50 31.27 -4.66
C VAL A 162 7.23 32.14 -3.46
N GLU A 163 5.96 32.42 -3.21
CA GLU A 163 5.52 33.32 -2.13
C GLU A 163 4.44 32.65 -1.27
N ASN A 164 4.53 32.87 0.04
CA ASN A 164 3.49 32.48 0.97
C ASN A 164 2.36 33.49 0.93
N VAL A 165 1.12 33.01 0.85
CA VAL A 165 -0.06 33.86 0.88
C VAL A 165 -0.56 33.98 2.32
N ALA A 166 -0.74 35.21 2.81
CA ALA A 166 -1.24 35.43 4.16
C ALA A 166 -2.70 34.94 4.30
N HIS A 167 -3.01 34.32 5.44
CA HIS A 167 -4.37 33.80 5.72
C HIS A 167 -5.42 34.91 5.66
N SER A 168 -5.09 36.11 6.15
CA SER A 168 -5.98 37.28 6.11
C SER A 168 -6.33 37.74 4.69
N GLU A 169 -5.39 37.61 3.74
CA GLU A 169 -5.65 37.96 2.33
C GLU A 169 -6.54 36.93 1.64
N LEU A 170 -6.37 35.65 1.97
CA LEU A 170 -7.20 34.56 1.47
C LEU A 170 -8.64 34.72 1.96
N GLU A 171 -8.82 34.99 3.25
CA GLU A 171 -10.14 35.24 3.87
C GLU A 171 -10.84 36.45 3.25
N ARG A 172 -10.13 37.57 3.09
CA ARG A 172 -10.66 38.77 2.42
C ARG A 172 -11.14 38.48 1.00
N LYS A 173 -10.45 37.58 0.28
CA LYS A 173 -10.79 37.17 -1.08
C LYS A 173 -11.80 36.00 -1.14
N GLY A 174 -12.32 35.53 0.01
CA GLY A 174 -13.31 34.47 0.08
C GLY A 174 -12.77 33.06 -0.19
N PHE A 175 -11.45 32.85 -0.13
CA PHE A 175 -10.88 31.51 -0.25
C PHE A 175 -11.10 30.71 1.05
N PRO A 176 -11.38 29.39 0.97
CA PRO A 176 -11.57 28.57 2.15
C PRO A 176 -10.25 28.42 2.93
N THR A 177 -10.19 29.04 4.11
CA THR A 177 -9.09 28.88 5.08
C THR A 177 -9.49 27.93 6.19
N GLY A 178 -8.52 27.21 6.77
CA GLY A 178 -8.75 26.26 7.85
C GLY A 178 -7.58 25.31 8.08
N PRO A 179 -7.55 24.58 9.20
CA PRO A 179 -6.50 23.60 9.47
C PRO A 179 -6.45 22.55 8.35
N GLY A 180 -5.25 22.36 7.78
CA GLY A 180 -5.01 21.46 6.65
C GLY A 180 -5.21 22.09 5.26
N MET A 181 -5.59 23.36 5.16
CA MET A 181 -5.62 24.11 3.90
C MET A 181 -4.38 25.01 3.79
N GLY A 182 -3.60 24.80 2.73
CA GLY A 182 -2.39 25.55 2.43
C GLY A 182 -2.47 26.21 1.06
N TYR A 183 -1.95 27.44 0.95
CA TYR A 183 -1.86 28.16 -0.32
C TYR A 183 -0.45 28.68 -0.55
N MET A 184 -0.03 28.68 -1.80
CA MET A 184 1.27 29.16 -2.23
C MET A 184 1.14 29.79 -3.61
N LEU A 185 1.71 30.97 -3.78
CA LEU A 185 1.77 31.66 -5.06
C LEU A 185 3.09 31.32 -5.74
N ILE A 186 3.05 31.01 -7.03
CA ILE A 186 4.23 30.72 -7.85
C ILE A 186 4.23 31.63 -9.08
N THR A 187 5.40 32.15 -9.42
CA THR A 187 5.62 33.06 -10.56
C THR A 187 6.34 32.33 -11.68
N ALA A 188 5.90 32.57 -12.92
CA ALA A 188 6.40 31.91 -14.12
C ALA A 188 6.46 30.37 -14.02
N PRO A 189 5.38 29.68 -13.56
CA PRO A 189 5.46 28.25 -13.39
C PRO A 189 5.52 27.49 -14.72
N THR A 190 6.33 26.44 -14.74
CA THR A 190 6.38 25.43 -15.81
C THR A 190 6.01 24.08 -15.23
N PHE A 191 5.05 23.41 -15.85
CA PHE A 191 4.52 22.12 -15.44
C PHE A 191 4.74 21.10 -16.55
N LEU A 192 5.32 19.95 -16.20
CA LEU A 192 5.49 18.81 -17.08
C LEU A 192 4.73 17.62 -16.53
N GLN A 193 4.00 16.94 -17.39
CA GLN A 193 3.44 15.62 -17.12
C GLN A 193 4.16 14.58 -17.98
N LEU A 194 4.62 13.51 -17.35
CA LEU A 194 5.34 12.40 -17.95
C LEU A 194 4.43 11.16 -17.98
N ASN A 195 4.57 10.33 -19.02
CA ASN A 195 3.98 8.99 -19.04
C ASN A 195 4.83 7.99 -18.24
N LYS A 196 4.38 6.73 -18.19
CA LYS A 196 5.09 5.63 -17.50
C LYS A 196 6.45 5.27 -18.14
N SER A 197 6.68 5.61 -19.42
CA SER A 197 7.97 5.45 -20.10
C SER A 197 8.94 6.62 -19.84
N GLY A 198 8.50 7.68 -19.16
CA GLY A 198 9.31 8.86 -18.87
C GLY A 198 9.32 9.91 -19.99
N GLU A 199 8.43 9.80 -20.97
CA GLU A 199 8.26 10.78 -22.04
C GLU A 199 7.23 11.84 -21.63
N VAL A 200 7.43 13.08 -22.07
CA VAL A 200 6.52 14.19 -21.78
C VAL A 200 5.24 14.01 -22.58
N VAL A 201 4.10 13.98 -21.90
CA VAL A 201 2.76 13.92 -22.50
C VAL A 201 2.03 15.26 -22.48
N ARG A 202 2.33 16.12 -21.51
CA ARG A 202 1.76 17.46 -21.41
C ARG A 202 2.78 18.45 -20.85
N PHE A 203 2.78 19.65 -21.41
CA PHE A 203 3.65 20.76 -21.02
C PHE A 203 2.80 22.01 -20.87
N THR A 204 2.84 22.64 -19.70
CA THR A 204 2.10 23.88 -19.41
C THR A 204 3.03 24.95 -18.87
N THR A 205 3.04 26.14 -19.45
CA THR A 205 3.70 27.33 -18.88
C THR A 205 2.67 28.39 -18.55
N ALA A 206 2.89 29.19 -17.51
CA ALA A 206 1.98 30.26 -17.15
C ALA A 206 2.72 31.48 -16.59
N GLU A 207 2.03 32.61 -16.49
CA GLU A 207 2.59 33.85 -15.90
C GLU A 207 2.61 33.77 -14.37
N ALA A 208 1.53 33.25 -13.79
CA ALA A 208 1.40 33.05 -12.35
C ALA A 208 0.55 31.81 -12.07
N GLY A 209 0.77 31.20 -10.91
CA GLY A 209 0.01 30.05 -10.43
C GLY A 209 -0.33 30.17 -8.95
N LEU A 210 -1.52 29.72 -8.56
CA LEU A 210 -1.90 29.54 -7.16
C LEU A 210 -2.02 28.04 -6.87
N CYS A 211 -1.10 27.53 -6.05
CA CYS A 211 -1.13 26.18 -5.54
C CYS A 211 -1.98 26.12 -4.28
N ARG A 212 -3.01 25.27 -4.29
CA ARG A 212 -3.85 24.93 -3.14
C ARG A 212 -3.55 23.49 -2.72
N PHE A 213 -3.17 23.33 -1.46
CA PHE A 213 -2.94 22.05 -0.80
C PHE A 213 -4.10 21.81 0.16
N ASP A 214 -4.96 20.83 -0.13
CA ASP A 214 -6.00 20.38 0.81
C ASP A 214 -5.56 19.05 1.43
N THR A 215 -5.22 19.10 2.72
CA THR A 215 -4.78 17.94 3.52
C THR A 215 -5.84 17.51 4.53
N ARG A 216 -7.06 18.07 4.46
CA ARG A 216 -8.18 17.72 5.37
C ARG A 216 -8.71 16.33 5.10
N GLN A 217 -8.61 15.86 3.86
CA GLN A 217 -8.94 14.49 3.51
C GLN A 217 -7.74 13.57 3.73
N GLN A 218 -8.01 12.25 3.80
CA GLN A 218 -6.96 11.24 3.93
C GLN A 218 -6.01 11.20 2.72
N GLU A 219 -6.27 11.97 1.67
CA GLU A 219 -5.39 12.20 0.52
C GLU A 219 -5.15 13.71 0.36
N VAL A 220 -3.93 14.07 -0.05
CA VAL A 220 -3.60 15.48 -0.29
C VAL A 220 -4.02 15.84 -1.70
N ASN A 221 -4.95 16.79 -1.82
CA ASN A 221 -5.33 17.36 -3.11
C ASN A 221 -4.46 18.56 -3.40
N LEU A 222 -3.65 18.47 -4.45
CA LEU A 222 -2.92 19.61 -4.99
C LEU A 222 -3.67 20.13 -6.21
N THR A 223 -4.24 21.33 -6.08
CA THR A 223 -4.83 22.06 -7.19
C THR A 223 -3.92 23.22 -7.55
N ILE A 224 -3.50 23.32 -8.80
CA ILE A 224 -2.69 24.43 -9.31
C ILE A 224 -3.56 25.21 -10.29
N ALA A 225 -3.98 26.40 -9.90
CA ALA A 225 -4.69 27.32 -10.79
C ALA A 225 -3.67 28.21 -11.48
N LEU A 226 -3.52 28.07 -12.80
CA LEU A 226 -2.56 28.81 -13.61
C LEU A 226 -3.26 29.93 -14.36
N ARG A 227 -2.63 31.11 -14.42
CA ARG A 227 -3.13 32.30 -15.11
C ARG A 227 -2.36 32.55 -16.39
N ASN A 228 -3.07 32.88 -17.47
CA ASN A 228 -2.48 33.08 -18.81
C ASN A 228 -1.60 31.90 -19.24
N ALA A 229 -2.09 30.68 -19.03
CA ALA A 229 -1.32 29.48 -19.30
C ALA A 229 -1.31 29.14 -20.80
N ASN A 230 -0.16 28.69 -21.29
CA ASN A 230 -0.01 28.00 -22.56
C ASN A 230 0.13 26.51 -22.26
N ASP A 231 -0.85 25.73 -22.69
CA ASP A 231 -0.95 24.32 -22.41
C ASP A 231 -0.87 23.52 -23.71
N TYR A 232 0.07 22.58 -23.75
CA TYR A 232 0.38 21.76 -24.92
C TYR A 232 0.31 20.30 -24.54
N GLU A 233 -0.53 19.54 -25.23
CA GLU A 233 -0.63 18.09 -25.11
C GLU A 233 0.04 17.47 -26.33
N VAL A 234 1.02 16.59 -26.12
CA VAL A 234 1.94 16.16 -27.19
C VAL A 234 1.23 15.34 -28.29
N ASP A 235 0.17 14.61 -27.94
CA ASP A 235 -0.63 13.82 -28.89
C ASP A 235 -1.75 14.61 -29.58
N GLN A 236 -2.10 15.80 -29.08
CA GLN A 236 -3.14 16.64 -29.68
C GLN A 236 -2.48 17.83 -30.38
N SER A 237 -2.67 17.95 -31.70
CA SER A 237 -2.16 19.07 -32.51
C SER A 237 -2.85 20.42 -32.21
N GLN A 238 -3.55 20.55 -31.07
CA GLN A 238 -4.18 21.76 -30.58
C GLN A 238 -3.62 22.11 -29.19
N GLY A 239 -2.87 23.21 -29.11
CA GLY A 239 -2.48 23.83 -27.84
C GLY A 239 -3.52 24.85 -27.41
N THR A 240 -3.80 24.92 -26.10
CA THR A 240 -4.64 25.99 -25.53
C THR A 240 -3.73 27.14 -25.12
N PHE A 241 -3.91 28.31 -25.72
CA PHE A 241 -3.04 29.48 -25.48
C PHE A 241 -3.77 30.52 -24.65
N LYS A 242 -3.06 31.08 -23.65
CA LYS A 242 -3.55 32.18 -22.78
C LYS A 242 -4.91 31.90 -22.14
N ALA A 243 -5.12 30.70 -21.64
CA ALA A 243 -6.30 30.36 -20.85
C ALA A 243 -5.94 30.25 -19.37
N ASP A 244 -6.90 30.55 -18.49
CA ASP A 244 -6.77 30.17 -17.08
C ASP A 244 -7.00 28.65 -16.99
N VAL A 245 -5.93 27.91 -16.71
CA VAL A 245 -5.93 26.44 -16.68
C VAL A 245 -5.82 25.98 -15.23
N THR A 246 -6.77 25.18 -14.79
CA THR A 246 -6.66 24.51 -13.48
C THR A 246 -6.13 23.10 -13.67
N VAL A 247 -4.91 22.86 -13.25
CA VAL A 247 -4.32 21.52 -13.17
C VAL A 247 -4.61 20.97 -11.78
N SER A 248 -5.56 20.06 -11.69
CA SER A 248 -5.78 19.29 -10.48
C SER A 248 -4.99 17.99 -10.56
N VAL A 249 -4.00 17.84 -9.69
CA VAL A 249 -3.40 16.54 -9.46
C VAL A 249 -4.38 15.78 -8.58
N GLU A 250 -5.29 15.04 -9.22
CA GLU A 250 -6.27 14.25 -8.49
C GLU A 250 -5.58 13.32 -7.49
N PRO A 251 -6.16 13.17 -6.30
CA PRO A 251 -5.65 12.23 -5.35
C PRO A 251 -5.81 10.81 -5.93
N ARG A 252 -4.76 9.99 -5.91
CA ARG A 252 -4.96 8.55 -6.06
C ARG A 252 -5.81 8.09 -4.88
N ARG A 253 -6.94 7.43 -5.15
CA ARG A 253 -7.70 6.63 -4.18
C ARG A 253 -6.77 6.02 -3.14
N ARG A 254 -7.11 6.18 -1.86
CA ARG A 254 -6.37 5.81 -0.64
C ARG A 254 -5.02 5.19 -0.92
N THR A 255 -3.94 5.95 -0.72
CA THR A 255 -2.57 5.39 -0.79
C THR A 255 -2.55 4.15 0.10
N PRO A 256 -2.49 2.95 -0.49
CA PRO A 256 -2.71 1.75 0.30
C PRO A 256 -1.50 1.57 1.21
N LEU A 257 -1.77 1.21 2.47
CA LEU A 257 -0.71 0.98 3.44
C LEU A 257 0.20 -0.13 2.93
N LYS A 258 1.48 0.19 2.76
CA LYS A 258 2.48 -0.81 2.38
C LYS A 258 2.54 -1.89 3.47
N PRO A 259 2.67 -3.19 3.10
CA PRO A 259 2.82 -4.27 4.07
C PRO A 259 3.95 -4.05 5.10
N SER A 260 5.01 -3.31 4.73
CA SER A 260 6.09 -2.98 5.65
C SER A 260 5.71 -2.04 6.80
N LEU A 261 4.61 -1.28 6.66
CA LEU A 261 4.17 -0.23 7.58
C LEU A 261 3.12 -0.69 8.60
N VAL A 262 2.62 -1.92 8.49
CA VAL A 262 1.55 -2.43 9.35
C VAL A 262 2.10 -3.30 10.48
N ASP A 263 1.34 -3.46 11.57
CA ASP A 263 1.71 -4.32 12.69
C ASP A 263 1.66 -5.82 12.33
N LEU A 264 2.15 -6.66 13.24
CA LEU A 264 2.19 -8.11 13.04
C LEU A 264 0.80 -8.75 12.96
N GLY A 265 -0.16 -8.26 13.75
CA GLY A 265 -1.52 -8.78 13.76
C GLY A 265 -2.19 -8.58 12.40
N LYS A 266 -2.09 -7.37 11.85
CA LYS A 266 -2.60 -7.03 10.53
C LYS A 266 -1.89 -7.82 9.42
N LEU A 267 -0.58 -8.07 9.54
CA LEU A 267 0.15 -8.94 8.60
C LEU A 267 -0.34 -10.39 8.65
N LEU A 268 -0.60 -10.94 9.84
CA LEU A 268 -1.16 -12.27 9.99
C LEU A 268 -2.57 -12.36 9.40
N THR A 269 -3.40 -11.34 9.62
CA THR A 269 -4.72 -11.22 8.99
C THR A 269 -4.61 -11.16 7.48
N TRP A 270 -3.71 -10.34 6.92
CA TRP A 270 -3.52 -10.23 5.46
C TRP A 270 -2.94 -11.49 4.84
N ARG A 271 -2.13 -12.25 5.58
CA ARG A 271 -1.65 -13.57 5.13
C ARG A 271 -2.80 -14.58 5.04
N ALA A 272 -3.68 -14.62 6.05
CA ALA A 272 -4.83 -15.51 6.08
C ALA A 272 -5.91 -15.08 5.07
N ARG A 273 -6.18 -13.77 5.02
CA ARG A 273 -7.27 -13.11 4.26
C ARG A 273 -6.70 -11.95 3.44
N PRO A 274 -6.05 -12.21 2.30
CA PRO A 274 -5.41 -11.18 1.50
C PRO A 274 -6.38 -10.13 0.94
N TRP A 275 -7.66 -10.48 0.75
CA TRP A 275 -8.71 -9.54 0.33
C TRP A 275 -9.05 -8.47 1.37
N GLU A 276 -8.64 -8.61 2.63
CA GLU A 276 -8.79 -7.55 3.63
C GLU A 276 -7.67 -6.49 3.51
N ALA A 277 -6.62 -6.73 2.72
CA ALA A 277 -5.55 -5.77 2.52
C ALA A 277 -6.02 -4.53 1.74
N ASP A 278 -5.56 -3.35 2.15
CA ASP A 278 -6.01 -2.07 1.60
C ASP A 278 -5.71 -1.93 0.10
N THR A 279 -4.69 -2.64 -0.41
CA THR A 279 -4.35 -2.72 -1.84
C THR A 279 -5.30 -3.64 -2.64
N VAL A 280 -5.74 -4.76 -2.06
CA VAL A 280 -6.43 -5.85 -2.77
C VAL A 280 -7.95 -5.74 -2.62
N ARG A 281 -8.42 -5.27 -1.46
CA ARG A 281 -9.84 -5.09 -1.13
C ARG A 281 -10.66 -4.39 -2.21
N PRO A 282 -10.27 -3.21 -2.74
CA PRO A 282 -11.08 -2.54 -3.77
C PRO A 282 -11.16 -3.34 -5.06
N GLU A 283 -10.13 -4.13 -5.38
CA GLU A 283 -10.15 -4.98 -6.57
C GLU A 283 -11.07 -6.18 -6.39
N VAL A 284 -11.09 -6.79 -5.20
CA VAL A 284 -12.01 -7.90 -4.87
C VAL A 284 -13.46 -7.40 -4.91
N GLN A 285 -13.73 -6.22 -4.34
CA GLN A 285 -15.05 -5.59 -4.39
C GLN A 285 -15.49 -5.31 -5.83
N ALA A 286 -14.61 -4.72 -6.64
CA ALA A 286 -14.89 -4.45 -8.05
C ALA A 286 -15.11 -5.75 -8.85
N PHE A 287 -14.35 -6.80 -8.57
CA PHE A 287 -14.52 -8.11 -9.20
C PHE A 287 -15.84 -8.76 -8.77
N ALA A 288 -16.17 -8.74 -7.48
CA ALA A 288 -17.43 -9.28 -6.96
C ALA A 288 -18.65 -8.61 -7.63
N GLN A 289 -18.60 -7.28 -7.80
CA GLN A 289 -19.64 -6.54 -8.49
C GLN A 289 -19.77 -6.96 -9.97
N ARG A 290 -18.65 -7.06 -10.69
CA ARG A 290 -18.65 -7.51 -12.10
C ARG A 290 -19.16 -8.94 -12.25
N PHE A 291 -18.78 -9.82 -11.33
CA PHE A 291 -19.24 -11.20 -11.30
C PHE A 291 -20.74 -11.31 -11.00
N ALA A 292 -21.27 -10.48 -10.09
CA ALA A 292 -22.71 -10.41 -9.84
C ALA A 292 -23.48 -9.99 -11.11
N TYR A 293 -22.97 -9.03 -11.89
CA TYR A 293 -23.57 -8.65 -13.17
C TYR A 293 -23.55 -9.77 -14.19
N ASP A 294 -22.43 -10.48 -14.31
CA ASP A 294 -22.28 -11.62 -15.22
C ASP A 294 -23.31 -12.73 -14.93
N ARG A 295 -23.51 -13.05 -13.65
CA ARG A 295 -24.52 -14.00 -13.19
C ARG A 295 -25.95 -13.51 -13.47
N PHE A 296 -26.21 -12.23 -13.24
CA PHE A 296 -27.48 -11.61 -13.58
C PHE A 296 -27.77 -11.73 -15.08
N TYR A 297 -26.79 -11.42 -15.94
CA TYR A 297 -26.94 -11.52 -17.38
C TYR A 297 -27.18 -12.96 -17.84
N ALA A 298 -26.43 -13.93 -17.32
CA ALA A 298 -26.64 -15.34 -17.62
C ALA A 298 -28.06 -15.79 -17.24
N HIS A 299 -28.54 -15.41 -16.05
CA HIS A 299 -29.89 -15.73 -15.58
C HIS A 299 -30.99 -15.06 -16.43
N ALA A 300 -30.85 -13.76 -16.70
CA ALA A 300 -31.77 -13.01 -17.54
C ALA A 300 -31.84 -13.59 -18.96
N CYS A 301 -30.70 -13.94 -19.55
CA CYS A 301 -30.60 -14.59 -20.85
C CYS A 301 -31.36 -15.92 -20.88
N GLN A 302 -31.15 -16.75 -19.85
CA GLN A 302 -31.81 -18.06 -19.73
C GLN A 302 -33.34 -17.92 -19.63
N ARG A 303 -33.84 -16.97 -18.83
CA ARG A 303 -35.29 -16.73 -18.68
C ARG A 303 -35.93 -16.21 -19.96
N ILE A 304 -35.31 -15.22 -20.60
CA ILE A 304 -35.83 -14.63 -21.85
C ILE A 304 -35.86 -15.68 -22.96
N ASN A 305 -34.79 -16.46 -23.13
CA ASN A 305 -34.75 -17.55 -24.13
C ASN A 305 -35.72 -18.70 -23.82
N ALA A 306 -36.13 -18.87 -22.56
CA ALA A 306 -37.20 -19.79 -22.16
C ALA A 306 -38.62 -19.21 -22.37
N GLY A 307 -38.75 -18.00 -22.94
CA GLY A 307 -40.02 -17.32 -23.17
C GLY A 307 -40.63 -16.68 -21.90
N GLN A 308 -39.88 -16.62 -20.80
CA GLN A 308 -40.33 -15.98 -19.56
C GLN A 308 -39.96 -14.50 -19.54
N ALA A 309 -40.86 -13.65 -19.05
CA ALA A 309 -40.56 -12.24 -18.85
C ALA A 309 -39.56 -12.04 -17.69
N LEU A 310 -38.60 -11.14 -17.91
CA LEU A 310 -37.71 -10.63 -16.87
C LEU A 310 -38.38 -9.42 -16.22
N GLU A 311 -38.65 -9.51 -14.92
CA GLU A 311 -39.22 -8.41 -14.15
C GLU A 311 -38.10 -7.56 -13.54
N LEU A 312 -38.14 -6.25 -13.81
CA LEU A 312 -37.22 -5.25 -13.29
C LEU A 312 -38.04 -4.15 -12.60
N SER A 313 -37.44 -3.45 -11.66
CA SER A 313 -38.08 -2.36 -10.92
C SER A 313 -37.21 -1.11 -10.92
N ASP A 314 -37.80 0.06 -10.74
CA ASP A 314 -37.13 1.35 -10.58
C ASP A 314 -37.35 1.90 -9.16
N GLU A 315 -36.55 2.86 -8.71
CA GLU A 315 -36.63 3.51 -7.39
C GLU A 315 -38.01 4.17 -7.16
N ASP A 316 -38.65 4.66 -8.23
CA ASP A 316 -39.98 5.27 -8.19
C ASP A 316 -41.14 4.24 -8.08
N GLY A 317 -40.83 2.95 -7.90
CA GLY A 317 -41.81 1.87 -7.79
C GLY A 317 -42.40 1.41 -9.12
N GLY A 318 -41.85 1.87 -10.25
CA GLY A 318 -42.20 1.40 -11.59
C GLY A 318 -41.77 -0.05 -11.80
N ARG A 319 -42.60 -0.86 -12.45
CA ARG A 319 -42.30 -2.27 -12.78
C ARG A 319 -42.18 -2.45 -14.29
N TYR A 320 -41.13 -3.10 -14.74
CA TYR A 320 -40.81 -3.31 -16.14
C TYR A 320 -40.74 -4.80 -16.44
N ALA A 321 -41.64 -5.29 -17.28
CA ALA A 321 -41.59 -6.66 -17.79
C ALA A 321 -40.91 -6.67 -19.15
N LEU A 322 -39.71 -7.24 -19.23
CA LEU A 322 -38.91 -7.35 -20.43
C LEU A 322 -39.04 -8.75 -21.04
N THR A 323 -39.39 -8.81 -22.32
CA THR A 323 -39.38 -10.03 -23.14
C THR A 323 -38.64 -9.75 -24.44
N ALA A 324 -38.05 -10.77 -25.08
CA ALA A 324 -37.40 -10.62 -26.38
C ALA A 324 -37.52 -11.95 -27.16
N GLY A 325 -37.43 -11.89 -28.49
CA GLY A 325 -37.46 -13.09 -29.32
C GLY A 325 -36.22 -13.96 -29.15
N ARG A 326 -35.06 -13.32 -28.97
CA ARG A 326 -33.80 -13.97 -28.64
C ARG A 326 -32.94 -13.08 -27.77
N CYS A 327 -32.24 -13.69 -26.81
CA CYS A 327 -31.25 -13.03 -25.99
C CYS A 327 -29.87 -13.67 -26.19
N VAL A 328 -28.87 -12.84 -26.46
CA VAL A 328 -27.47 -13.24 -26.55
C VAL A 328 -26.70 -12.54 -25.44
N TRP A 329 -26.08 -13.34 -24.57
CA TRP A 329 -25.20 -12.87 -23.52
C TRP A 329 -23.81 -12.61 -24.09
N GLY A 330 -23.32 -11.38 -23.95
CA GLY A 330 -21.97 -10.97 -24.35
C GLY A 330 -21.20 -10.32 -23.21
N ASP A 331 -19.96 -9.91 -23.48
CA ASP A 331 -18.99 -9.51 -22.44
C ASP A 331 -19.37 -8.27 -21.61
N ASN A 332 -20.18 -7.36 -22.16
CA ASN A 332 -20.52 -6.07 -21.53
C ASN A 332 -22.03 -5.86 -21.35
N GLY A 333 -22.85 -6.91 -21.50
CA GLY A 333 -24.30 -6.82 -21.37
C GLY A 333 -25.05 -7.89 -22.17
N LEU A 334 -26.36 -7.72 -22.25
CA LEU A 334 -27.24 -8.56 -23.05
C LEU A 334 -27.63 -7.85 -24.33
N ARG A 335 -27.54 -8.56 -25.45
CA ARG A 335 -28.13 -8.15 -26.73
C ARG A 335 -29.46 -8.85 -26.91
N LEU A 336 -30.49 -8.08 -27.20
CA LEU A 336 -31.87 -8.52 -27.31
C LEU A 336 -32.33 -8.31 -28.75
N GLU A 337 -32.87 -9.36 -29.37
CA GLU A 337 -33.52 -9.31 -30.68
C GLU A 337 -35.03 -9.24 -30.46
N GLU A 338 -35.67 -8.27 -31.12
CA GLU A 338 -37.11 -7.96 -30.98
C GLU A 338 -37.57 -7.74 -29.52
N PRO A 339 -36.88 -6.89 -28.71
CA PRO A 339 -37.29 -6.63 -27.34
C PRO A 339 -38.67 -5.96 -27.27
N ARG A 340 -39.48 -6.45 -26.33
CA ARG A 340 -40.76 -5.88 -25.93
C ARG A 340 -40.71 -5.59 -24.44
N VAL A 341 -40.93 -4.32 -24.09
CA VAL A 341 -40.94 -3.85 -22.69
C VAL A 341 -42.33 -3.36 -22.35
N VAL A 342 -42.89 -3.87 -21.26
CA VAL A 342 -44.12 -3.36 -20.65
C VAL A 342 -43.74 -2.62 -19.38
N ALA A 343 -43.84 -1.29 -19.40
CA ALA A 343 -43.55 -0.44 -18.25
C ALA A 343 -44.86 -0.08 -17.53
N HIS A 344 -44.98 -0.52 -16.29
CA HIS A 344 -46.06 -0.19 -15.37
C HIS A 344 -45.59 0.94 -14.44
N ASP A 345 -46.04 2.15 -14.73
CA ASP A 345 -45.89 3.29 -13.83
C ASP A 345 -47.11 3.33 -12.88
N PRO A 346 -46.92 3.32 -11.54
CA PRO A 346 -48.02 3.40 -10.59
C PRO A 346 -48.91 4.64 -10.75
N ARG A 347 -48.44 5.68 -11.45
CA ARG A 347 -49.18 6.92 -11.73
C ARG A 347 -50.08 6.84 -12.97
N LEU A 348 -50.06 5.76 -13.72
CA LEU A 348 -50.81 5.58 -14.97
C LEU A 348 -51.75 4.36 -14.88
N GLU A 349 -52.99 4.51 -15.35
CA GLU A 349 -53.98 3.41 -15.35
C GLU A 349 -53.66 2.29 -16.37
N ARG A 350 -52.84 2.59 -17.38
CA ARG A 350 -52.42 1.63 -18.42
C ARG A 350 -50.89 1.61 -18.54
N PRO A 351 -50.27 0.47 -18.91
CA PRO A 351 -48.84 0.40 -19.09
C PRO A 351 -48.38 1.09 -20.38
N ILE A 352 -47.12 1.51 -20.41
CA ILE A 352 -46.43 1.97 -21.61
C ILE A 352 -45.79 0.75 -22.28
N LEU A 353 -46.06 0.55 -23.57
CA LEU A 353 -45.51 -0.58 -24.34
C LEU A 353 -44.44 -0.07 -25.29
N TYR A 354 -43.25 -0.67 -25.21
CA TYR A 354 -42.14 -0.39 -26.11
C TYR A 354 -41.85 -1.64 -26.96
N ARG A 355 -41.65 -1.45 -28.27
CA ARG A 355 -41.15 -2.48 -29.18
C ARG A 355 -40.01 -1.91 -30.01
N ALA A 356 -38.92 -2.66 -30.14
CA ALA A 356 -37.81 -2.31 -31.00
C ALA A 356 -37.29 -3.55 -31.74
N ALA A 357 -36.53 -3.35 -32.82
CA ALA A 357 -35.86 -4.43 -33.53
C ALA A 357 -34.68 -4.99 -32.74
N GLN A 358 -33.93 -4.11 -32.06
CA GLN A 358 -32.76 -4.45 -31.27
C GLN A 358 -32.76 -3.70 -29.94
N GLY A 359 -32.25 -4.35 -28.89
CA GLY A 359 -32.06 -3.74 -27.58
C GLY A 359 -30.77 -4.20 -26.93
N GLU A 360 -30.28 -3.39 -26.02
CA GLU A 360 -29.09 -3.70 -25.23
C GLU A 360 -29.34 -3.38 -23.77
N LEU A 361 -29.09 -4.36 -22.88
CA LEU A 361 -29.15 -4.17 -21.44
C LEU A 361 -27.73 -4.16 -20.88
N ARG A 362 -27.32 -3.05 -20.27
CA ARG A 362 -26.00 -2.89 -19.64
C ARG A 362 -26.13 -2.36 -18.22
N ALA A 363 -25.26 -2.81 -17.33
CA ALA A 363 -25.10 -2.27 -16.00
C ALA A 363 -24.10 -1.11 -16.05
N GLU A 364 -24.50 0.06 -15.59
CA GLU A 364 -23.61 1.18 -15.35
C GLU A 364 -23.06 1.09 -13.92
N PRO A 365 -21.73 1.01 -13.75
CA PRO A 365 -21.13 0.92 -12.42
C PRO A 365 -21.32 2.24 -11.65
N ALA A 366 -22.00 2.19 -10.52
CA ALA A 366 -22.29 3.34 -9.65
C ALA A 366 -21.34 3.43 -8.45
N GLY A 367 -20.03 3.33 -8.69
CA GLY A 367 -19.02 3.39 -7.62
C GLY A 367 -19.22 2.30 -6.56
N ASP A 368 -19.50 2.72 -5.32
CA ASP A 368 -19.67 1.85 -4.14
C ASP A 368 -21.13 1.37 -3.93
N ARG A 369 -22.05 1.79 -4.81
CA ARG A 369 -23.45 1.34 -4.82
C ARG A 369 -23.64 0.23 -5.86
N PRO A 370 -24.64 -0.67 -5.69
CA PRO A 370 -25.06 -1.54 -6.78
C PRO A 370 -25.33 -0.66 -8.01
N GLY A 371 -24.71 -1.01 -9.13
CA GLY A 371 -24.85 -0.27 -10.37
C GLY A 371 -26.27 -0.37 -10.88
N ARG A 372 -26.66 0.61 -11.69
CA ARG A 372 -28.00 0.68 -12.27
C ARG A 372 -28.00 0.00 -13.64
N LEU A 373 -29.08 -0.65 -13.98
CA LEU A 373 -29.27 -1.21 -15.31
C LEU A 373 -29.82 -0.12 -16.23
N GLN A 374 -29.17 0.02 -17.39
CA GLN A 374 -29.62 0.86 -18.49
C GLN A 374 -30.03 -0.06 -19.64
N LEU A 375 -31.29 0.07 -20.04
CA LEU A 375 -31.86 -0.61 -21.20
C LEU A 375 -31.97 0.37 -22.37
N ALA A 376 -31.16 0.16 -23.40
CA ALA A 376 -31.19 0.95 -24.63
C ALA A 376 -31.94 0.17 -25.72
N LEU A 377 -33.09 0.70 -26.15
CA LEU A 377 -33.84 0.21 -27.30
C LEU A 377 -33.40 0.99 -28.54
N GLN A 378 -32.75 0.31 -29.49
CA GLN A 378 -32.07 0.96 -30.61
C GLN A 378 -32.98 1.05 -31.83
N GLN A 379 -32.94 2.20 -32.51
CA GLN A 379 -33.52 2.34 -33.84
C GLN A 379 -32.58 1.74 -34.89
N THR A 380 -33.12 0.97 -35.82
CA THR A 380 -32.40 0.47 -37.00
C THR A 380 -32.88 1.26 -38.22
N PRO A 381 -32.06 1.48 -39.29
CA PRO A 381 -32.49 2.24 -40.47
C PRO A 381 -33.79 1.73 -41.14
N ALA A 382 -34.13 0.46 -40.92
CA ALA A 382 -35.35 -0.16 -41.44
C ALA A 382 -36.54 -0.18 -40.46
N GLN A 383 -36.33 0.06 -39.15
CA GLN A 383 -37.38 -0.09 -38.12
C GLN A 383 -37.19 0.91 -36.95
N PRO A 384 -38.12 1.87 -36.75
CA PRO A 384 -38.12 2.78 -35.60
C PRO A 384 -38.60 2.08 -34.32
N VAL A 385 -38.29 2.67 -33.16
CA VAL A 385 -38.79 2.18 -31.86
C VAL A 385 -40.26 2.58 -31.75
N LEU A 386 -41.14 1.60 -31.55
CA LEU A 386 -42.58 1.83 -31.44
C LEU A 386 -42.98 1.95 -29.97
N VAL A 387 -43.62 3.06 -29.61
CA VAL A 387 -44.06 3.34 -28.23
C VAL A 387 -45.57 3.58 -28.20
N GLN A 388 -46.28 2.86 -27.32
CA GLN A 388 -47.70 3.09 -27.02
C GLN A 388 -47.81 3.71 -25.64
N HIS A 389 -48.21 4.98 -25.58
CA HIS A 389 -48.28 5.75 -24.34
C HIS A 389 -49.73 6.04 -23.92
N PRO A 390 -50.13 5.84 -22.66
CA PRO A 390 -51.52 6.01 -22.18
C PRO A 390 -52.10 7.41 -22.40
N ARG A 391 -51.25 8.44 -22.34
CA ARG A 391 -51.64 9.85 -22.55
C ARG A 391 -51.74 10.27 -24.03
N ALA A 392 -51.50 9.36 -24.98
CA ALA A 392 -51.67 9.65 -26.40
C ALA A 392 -53.16 9.66 -26.79
N ALA A 393 -53.54 10.48 -27.76
CA ALA A 393 -54.92 10.61 -28.25
C ALA A 393 -55.53 9.29 -28.76
N ASP A 394 -54.68 8.35 -29.20
CA ASP A 394 -55.06 6.99 -29.55
C ASP A 394 -54.01 6.04 -28.97
N TYR A 395 -54.38 5.26 -27.95
CA TYR A 395 -53.50 4.30 -27.29
C TYR A 395 -53.15 3.10 -28.19
N GLN A 396 -54.02 2.76 -29.15
CA GLN A 396 -53.81 1.58 -30.00
C GLN A 396 -52.80 1.86 -31.13
N ARG A 397 -52.64 3.12 -31.54
CA ARG A 397 -51.64 3.53 -32.55
C ARG A 397 -50.24 3.71 -31.93
N PRO A 398 -49.26 2.86 -32.26
CA PRO A 398 -47.89 3.07 -31.83
C PRO A 398 -47.31 4.33 -32.48
N ARG A 399 -46.56 5.12 -31.70
CA ARG A 399 -45.80 6.25 -32.23
C ARG A 399 -44.36 5.82 -32.48
N GLU A 400 -43.80 6.32 -33.57
CA GLU A 400 -42.38 6.13 -33.89
C GLU A 400 -41.52 7.07 -33.06
N HIS A 401 -40.55 6.49 -32.38
CA HIS A 401 -39.55 7.19 -31.58
C HIS A 401 -38.15 6.80 -32.06
N GLY A 402 -37.20 7.71 -31.85
CA GLY A 402 -35.78 7.39 -31.95
C GLY A 402 -35.33 6.48 -30.80
N THR A 403 -34.04 6.12 -30.79
CA THR A 403 -33.42 5.29 -29.74
C THR A 403 -33.87 5.73 -28.34
N GLN A 404 -34.53 4.84 -27.62
CA GLN A 404 -35.03 5.08 -26.26
C GLN A 404 -34.04 4.48 -25.26
N ARG A 405 -33.65 5.27 -24.26
CA ARG A 405 -32.85 4.79 -23.12
C ARG A 405 -33.73 4.81 -21.88
N LEU A 406 -34.04 3.62 -21.37
CA LEU A 406 -34.69 3.41 -20.09
C LEU A 406 -33.56 3.25 -19.07
N GLY A 407 -33.32 4.30 -18.27
CA GLY A 407 -32.30 4.32 -17.23
C GLY A 407 -32.84 3.89 -15.86
N ASP A 408 -31.95 3.79 -14.89
CA ASP A 408 -32.24 3.65 -13.45
C ASP A 408 -32.96 2.39 -12.96
N LEU A 409 -32.97 1.32 -13.77
CA LEU A 409 -33.52 0.04 -13.35
C LEU A 409 -32.64 -0.59 -12.26
N LEU A 410 -33.27 -1.01 -11.16
CA LEU A 410 -32.63 -1.71 -10.05
C LEU A 410 -32.35 -3.16 -10.43
N ILE A 411 -31.18 -3.65 -10.01
CA ILE A 411 -30.85 -5.07 -10.09
C ILE A 411 -31.62 -5.78 -8.98
N PRO A 412 -32.37 -6.86 -9.26
CA PRO A 412 -33.14 -7.56 -8.23
C PRO A 412 -32.25 -8.03 -7.07
N ASP A 413 -32.60 -7.61 -5.84
CA ASP A 413 -31.83 -7.91 -4.62
C ASP A 413 -31.65 -9.42 -4.39
N ALA A 414 -32.63 -10.24 -4.80
CA ALA A 414 -32.54 -11.68 -4.72
C ALA A 414 -31.36 -12.27 -5.51
N ILE A 415 -30.98 -11.64 -6.64
CA ILE A 415 -29.85 -12.07 -7.48
C ILE A 415 -28.53 -11.56 -6.90
N VAL A 416 -28.52 -10.33 -6.36
CA VAL A 416 -27.36 -9.77 -5.66
C VAL A 416 -27.05 -10.56 -4.38
N ALA A 417 -28.07 -10.92 -3.61
CA ALA A 417 -27.96 -11.73 -2.39
C ALA A 417 -27.58 -13.19 -2.68
N ALA A 418 -28.11 -13.79 -3.76
CA ALA A 418 -27.69 -15.12 -4.19
C ALA A 418 -26.25 -15.15 -4.75
N ALA A 419 -25.75 -14.00 -5.24
CA ALA A 419 -24.38 -13.79 -5.68
C ALA A 419 -23.45 -13.26 -4.58
N ALA A 420 -23.89 -13.20 -3.31
CA ALA A 420 -23.06 -12.85 -2.16
C ALA A 420 -22.07 -13.97 -1.84
N TYR A 421 -21.09 -14.14 -2.73
CA TYR A 421 -20.03 -15.11 -2.55
C TYR A 421 -19.03 -14.61 -1.52
N THR A 422 -18.55 -15.53 -0.69
CA THR A 422 -17.42 -15.27 0.19
C THR A 422 -16.20 -14.91 -0.65
N PRO A 423 -15.43 -13.86 -0.30
CA PRO A 423 -14.20 -13.49 -1.00
C PRO A 423 -13.21 -14.65 -1.21
N ASP A 424 -13.25 -15.65 -0.32
CA ASP A 424 -12.55 -16.92 -0.46
C ASP A 424 -12.85 -17.62 -1.79
N LEU A 425 -14.12 -17.77 -2.14
CA LEU A 425 -14.54 -18.46 -3.36
C LEU A 425 -14.10 -17.71 -4.63
N LEU A 426 -14.19 -16.39 -4.60
CA LEU A 426 -13.79 -15.55 -5.74
C LEU A 426 -12.30 -15.67 -6.04
N THR A 427 -11.48 -15.87 -5.00
CA THR A 427 -10.02 -15.92 -5.11
C THR A 427 -9.45 -17.34 -5.25
N ASP A 428 -10.21 -18.38 -4.90
CA ASP A 428 -9.81 -19.78 -5.03
C ASP A 428 -9.98 -20.33 -6.45
N LEU A 429 -8.88 -20.45 -7.20
CA LEU A 429 -8.89 -20.99 -8.57
C LEU A 429 -9.23 -22.49 -8.65
N ALA A 430 -9.20 -23.24 -7.55
CA ALA A 430 -9.52 -24.66 -7.57
C ALA A 430 -11.01 -24.94 -7.80
N GLN A 431 -11.87 -23.98 -7.46
CA GLN A 431 -13.32 -24.11 -7.62
C GLN A 431 -13.77 -23.45 -8.94
N PRO A 432 -14.30 -24.21 -9.91
CA PRO A 432 -14.79 -23.63 -11.15
C PRO A 432 -16.04 -22.78 -10.88
N LEU A 433 -16.08 -21.58 -11.46
CA LEU A 433 -17.26 -20.72 -11.43
C LEU A 433 -17.80 -20.56 -12.85
N PRO A 434 -19.13 -20.60 -13.06
CA PRO A 434 -19.73 -20.34 -14.36
C PRO A 434 -19.64 -18.84 -14.68
N MET A 435 -18.66 -18.45 -15.49
CA MET A 435 -18.39 -17.05 -15.84
C MET A 435 -17.89 -16.91 -17.28
N SER A 436 -17.96 -15.69 -17.81
CA SER A 436 -17.38 -15.34 -19.11
C SER A 436 -15.84 -15.52 -19.17
N GLU A 437 -15.28 -15.67 -20.37
CA GLU A 437 -13.84 -15.90 -20.59
C GLU A 437 -12.99 -14.73 -20.06
N ARG A 438 -13.46 -13.50 -20.26
CA ARG A 438 -12.82 -12.27 -19.73
C ARG A 438 -12.80 -12.24 -18.20
N LEU A 439 -13.88 -12.64 -17.54
CA LEU A 439 -13.91 -12.74 -16.08
C LEU A 439 -13.02 -13.87 -15.57
N THR A 440 -12.85 -14.94 -16.34
CA THR A 440 -11.89 -16.00 -16.00
C THR A 440 -10.45 -15.49 -16.01
N ALA A 441 -10.09 -14.64 -16.98
CA ALA A 441 -8.79 -13.96 -16.97
C ALA A 441 -8.65 -12.96 -15.82
N ALA A 442 -9.68 -12.15 -15.55
CA ALA A 442 -9.69 -11.21 -14.43
C ALA A 442 -9.62 -11.92 -13.05
N ARG A 443 -10.24 -13.08 -12.92
CA ARG A 443 -10.15 -13.92 -11.70
C ARG A 443 -8.73 -14.43 -11.48
N ARG A 444 -8.05 -14.86 -12.55
CA ARG A 444 -6.64 -15.28 -12.47
C ARG A 444 -5.72 -14.14 -12.03
N ASP A 445 -5.92 -12.94 -12.57
CA ASP A 445 -5.19 -11.74 -12.13
C ASP A 445 -5.44 -11.43 -10.65
N LEU A 446 -6.72 -11.43 -10.23
CA LEU A 446 -7.11 -11.20 -8.84
C LEU A 446 -6.51 -12.23 -7.87
N ALA A 447 -6.60 -13.51 -8.22
CA ALA A 447 -5.99 -14.60 -7.47
C ALA A 447 -4.47 -14.46 -7.39
N GLY A 448 -3.84 -14.04 -8.50
CA GLY A 448 -2.40 -13.71 -8.55
C GLY A 448 -2.02 -12.61 -7.57
N LYS A 449 -2.80 -11.52 -7.51
CA LYS A 449 -2.58 -10.41 -6.56
C LYS A 449 -2.81 -10.82 -5.12
N CYS A 450 -3.83 -11.64 -4.84
CA CYS A 450 -4.06 -12.21 -3.51
C CYS A 450 -2.89 -13.10 -3.07
N ALA A 451 -2.39 -13.94 -3.98
CA ALA A 451 -1.22 -14.78 -3.73
C ALA A 451 0.05 -13.95 -3.52
N GLN A 452 0.23 -12.86 -4.27
CA GLN A 452 1.34 -11.92 -4.06
C GLN A 452 1.27 -11.27 -2.68
N MET A 453 0.11 -10.75 -2.28
CA MET A 453 -0.08 -10.17 -0.94
C MET A 453 0.22 -11.18 0.17
N ARG A 454 -0.20 -12.44 0.00
CA ARG A 454 0.11 -13.50 0.96
C ARG A 454 1.61 -13.74 1.09
N ARG A 455 2.35 -13.76 -0.04
CA ARG A 455 3.81 -13.88 -0.05
C ARG A 455 4.50 -12.68 0.58
N ASP A 456 4.10 -11.47 0.22
CA ASP A 456 4.65 -10.23 0.78
C ASP A 456 4.49 -10.22 2.32
N ALA A 457 3.30 -10.58 2.80
CA ALA A 457 3.04 -10.69 4.23
C ALA A 457 3.91 -11.77 4.90
N ALA A 458 4.01 -12.97 4.30
CA ALA A 458 4.85 -14.05 4.82
C ALA A 458 6.34 -13.69 4.85
N ALA A 459 6.86 -13.09 3.77
CA ALA A 459 8.24 -12.63 3.66
C ALA A 459 8.57 -11.59 4.75
N ILE A 460 7.68 -10.63 4.98
CA ILE A 460 7.86 -9.61 6.02
C ILE A 460 7.78 -10.22 7.41
N ILE A 461 6.87 -11.18 7.66
CA ILE A 461 6.81 -11.89 8.95
C ILE A 461 8.13 -12.61 9.22
N HIS A 462 8.63 -13.41 8.27
CA HIS A 462 9.90 -14.11 8.44
C HIS A 462 11.09 -13.17 8.59
N PHE A 463 11.12 -12.05 7.88
CA PHE A 463 12.12 -11.00 8.06
C PHE A 463 12.07 -10.38 9.46
N ARG A 464 10.87 -10.02 9.95
CA ARG A 464 10.66 -9.42 11.27
C ARG A 464 10.99 -10.37 12.43
N LEU A 465 10.91 -11.68 12.20
CA LEU A 465 11.33 -12.70 13.16
C LEU A 465 12.83 -13.01 13.06
N GLY A 466 13.33 -13.18 11.83
CA GLY A 466 14.71 -13.59 11.57
C GLY A 466 15.74 -12.52 11.92
N TYR A 467 15.47 -11.24 11.63
CA TYR A 467 16.42 -10.16 11.94
C TYR A 467 16.68 -10.03 13.45
N PRO A 468 15.67 -9.92 14.34
CA PRO A 468 15.90 -9.94 15.79
C PRO A 468 16.51 -11.25 16.30
N ALA A 469 16.16 -12.40 15.72
CA ALA A 469 16.73 -13.69 16.09
C ALA A 469 18.23 -13.79 15.79
N SER A 470 18.74 -13.02 14.82
CA SER A 470 20.18 -12.94 14.54
C SER A 470 21.00 -12.50 15.75
N ALA A 471 20.44 -11.67 16.65
CA ALA A 471 21.13 -11.25 17.86
C ALA A 471 21.51 -12.44 18.77
N LEU A 472 20.70 -13.51 18.80
CA LEU A 472 20.97 -14.71 19.62
C LEU A 472 22.29 -15.38 19.23
N VAL A 473 22.54 -15.51 17.92
CA VAL A 473 23.75 -16.14 17.40
C VAL A 473 24.92 -15.16 17.40
N THR A 474 24.69 -13.92 17.00
CA THR A 474 25.80 -12.96 16.85
C THR A 474 26.35 -12.50 18.20
N VAL A 475 25.51 -12.26 19.21
CA VAL A 475 26.00 -11.88 20.55
C VAL A 475 26.83 -13.00 21.18
N LEU A 476 26.44 -14.26 20.96
CA LEU A 476 27.22 -15.41 21.41
C LEU A 476 28.57 -15.49 20.69
N MET A 477 28.60 -15.33 19.36
CA MET A 477 29.84 -15.26 18.59
C MET A 477 30.78 -14.16 19.11
N GLY A 478 30.23 -12.97 19.39
CA GLY A 478 30.99 -11.86 19.96
C GLY A 478 31.64 -12.22 21.29
N ALA A 479 30.88 -12.83 22.20
CA ALA A 479 31.42 -13.31 23.48
C ALA A 479 32.55 -14.32 23.27
N VAL A 480 32.37 -15.30 22.37
CA VAL A 480 33.35 -16.36 22.11
C VAL A 480 34.63 -15.81 21.49
N LEU A 481 34.51 -14.97 20.45
CA LEU A 481 35.66 -14.32 19.82
C LEU A 481 36.38 -13.39 20.80
N GLY A 482 35.65 -12.71 21.69
CA GLY A 482 36.24 -11.95 22.79
C GLY A 482 37.14 -12.82 23.68
N VAL A 483 36.67 -14.01 24.06
CA VAL A 483 37.49 -14.95 24.88
C VAL A 483 38.69 -15.50 24.11
N ILE A 484 38.55 -15.77 22.81
CA ILE A 484 39.62 -16.37 21.98
C ILE A 484 40.75 -15.36 21.73
N TYR A 485 40.42 -14.12 21.37
CA TYR A 485 41.38 -13.06 21.08
C TYR A 485 41.82 -12.33 22.37
N ARG A 486 42.37 -13.09 23.32
CA ARG A 486 42.88 -12.59 24.62
C ARG A 486 43.90 -11.44 24.39
N GLY A 487 43.80 -10.33 25.14
CA GLY A 487 44.80 -9.25 25.17
C GLY A 487 44.35 -7.89 24.62
N ALA A 488 45.30 -7.08 24.13
CA ALA A 488 45.16 -5.64 23.83
C ALA A 488 44.31 -5.27 22.58
N GLN A 489 43.61 -6.22 21.96
CA GLN A 489 42.84 -5.97 20.73
C GLN A 489 41.38 -6.49 20.81
N PRO A 490 40.59 -6.15 21.84
CA PRO A 490 39.17 -6.50 21.87
C PRO A 490 38.39 -5.89 20.69
N LEU A 491 38.92 -4.80 20.11
CA LEU A 491 38.41 -4.19 18.88
C LEU A 491 38.56 -5.11 17.65
N ALA A 492 39.62 -5.92 17.59
CA ALA A 492 39.83 -6.88 16.50
C ALA A 492 38.82 -8.04 16.58
N ALA A 493 38.53 -8.52 17.79
CA ALA A 493 37.48 -9.52 18.02
C ALA A 493 36.11 -9.01 17.57
N PHE A 494 35.78 -7.76 17.90
CA PHE A 494 34.56 -7.10 17.41
C PHE A 494 34.53 -6.99 15.88
N GLY A 495 35.62 -6.51 15.26
CA GLY A 495 35.72 -6.39 13.80
C GLY A 495 35.53 -7.74 13.09
N LEU A 496 36.12 -8.81 13.63
CA LEU A 496 35.95 -10.16 13.10
C LEU A 496 34.51 -10.67 13.28
N ALA A 497 33.87 -10.39 14.42
CA ALA A 497 32.50 -10.81 14.69
C ALA A 497 31.45 -10.05 13.84
N CYS A 498 31.78 -8.86 13.35
CA CYS A 498 30.95 -8.12 12.41
C CYS A 498 30.81 -8.82 11.05
N ILE A 499 31.79 -9.63 10.64
CA ILE A 499 31.74 -10.37 9.36
C ILE A 499 30.57 -11.36 9.34
N PRO A 500 30.47 -12.34 10.27
CA PRO A 500 29.35 -13.27 10.25
C PRO A 500 28.01 -12.58 10.58
N PHE A 501 28.00 -11.53 11.42
CA PHE A 501 26.80 -10.70 11.61
C PHE A 501 26.32 -10.07 10.29
N GLY A 502 27.25 -9.53 9.50
CA GLY A 502 26.98 -8.98 8.17
C GLY A 502 26.46 -10.03 7.21
N VAL A 503 27.07 -11.22 7.19
CA VAL A 503 26.62 -12.36 6.38
C VAL A 503 25.19 -12.75 6.74
N VAL A 504 24.88 -12.97 8.02
CA VAL A 504 23.52 -13.31 8.45
C VAL A 504 22.52 -12.21 8.08
N THR A 505 22.89 -10.94 8.27
CA THR A 505 22.03 -9.81 7.88
C THR A 505 21.74 -9.79 6.39
N VAL A 506 22.76 -10.02 5.54
CA VAL A 506 22.60 -10.11 4.09
C VAL A 506 21.71 -11.30 3.71
N LEU A 507 21.92 -12.48 4.33
CA LEU A 507 21.08 -13.65 4.09
C LEU A 507 19.61 -13.38 4.48
N VAL A 508 19.36 -12.67 5.58
CA VAL A 508 18.00 -12.30 6.01
C VAL A 508 17.34 -11.35 5.00
N ILE A 509 18.06 -10.32 4.54
CA ILE A 509 17.56 -9.36 3.54
C ILE A 509 17.31 -10.04 2.19
N MET A 510 18.28 -10.84 1.73
CA MET A 510 18.18 -11.60 0.48
C MET A 510 17.06 -12.63 0.54
N GLY A 511 16.95 -13.35 1.64
CA GLY A 511 15.89 -14.33 1.87
C GLY A 511 14.50 -13.69 1.85
N ARG A 512 14.33 -12.48 2.41
CA ARG A 512 13.09 -11.71 2.27
C ARG A 512 12.78 -11.39 0.81
N SER A 513 13.75 -10.85 0.07
CA SER A 513 13.53 -10.48 -1.35
C SER A 513 13.20 -11.69 -2.23
N LEU A 514 13.78 -12.85 -1.94
CA LEU A 514 13.47 -14.10 -2.63
C LEU A 514 12.09 -14.65 -2.21
N ALA A 515 11.69 -14.47 -0.95
CA ALA A 515 10.40 -14.91 -0.44
C ALA A 515 9.21 -14.12 -1.06
N GLU A 516 9.43 -12.88 -1.48
CA GLU A 516 8.43 -12.05 -2.17
C GLU A 516 8.09 -12.59 -3.59
N LYS A 517 8.94 -13.42 -4.19
CA LYS A 517 8.74 -14.00 -5.54
C LYS A 517 8.10 -15.38 -5.48
N SER A 518 7.17 -15.67 -6.40
CA SER A 518 6.42 -16.94 -6.43
C SER A 518 7.30 -18.19 -6.58
N ALA A 519 8.31 -18.15 -7.45
CA ALA A 519 9.17 -19.31 -7.72
C ALA A 519 10.15 -19.63 -6.58
N THR A 520 10.47 -18.65 -5.73
CA THR A 520 11.54 -18.74 -4.74
C THR A 520 11.05 -18.56 -3.30
N GLU A 521 9.74 -18.65 -3.06
CA GLU A 521 9.13 -18.43 -1.74
C GLU A 521 9.79 -19.30 -0.65
N LEU A 522 9.77 -20.61 -0.85
CA LEU A 522 10.33 -21.58 0.10
C LEU A 522 11.85 -21.40 0.26
N LEU A 523 12.55 -21.12 -0.85
CA LEU A 523 14.00 -20.92 -0.85
C LEU A 523 14.38 -19.67 -0.05
N GLY A 524 13.61 -18.58 -0.17
CA GLY A 524 13.79 -17.37 0.61
C GLY A 524 13.66 -17.62 2.12
N VAL A 525 12.61 -18.32 2.54
CA VAL A 525 12.41 -18.71 3.95
C VAL A 525 13.54 -19.63 4.44
N SER A 526 13.98 -20.56 3.60
CA SER A 526 15.05 -21.51 3.90
C SER A 526 16.40 -20.82 4.07
N ILE A 527 16.68 -19.77 3.29
CA ILE A 527 17.90 -18.97 3.43
C ILE A 527 17.92 -18.20 4.75
N ILE A 528 16.79 -17.60 5.16
CA ILE A 528 16.69 -16.86 6.43
C ILE A 528 17.03 -17.77 7.61
N TRP A 529 16.29 -18.88 7.75
CA TRP A 529 16.42 -19.75 8.91
C TRP A 529 17.63 -20.68 8.81
N GLY A 530 18.00 -21.13 7.60
CA GLY A 530 19.19 -21.92 7.36
C GLY A 530 20.47 -21.14 7.65
N GLY A 531 20.53 -19.85 7.29
CA GLY A 531 21.64 -18.96 7.64
C GLY A 531 21.81 -18.80 9.15
N LEU A 532 20.70 -18.60 9.87
CA LEU A 532 20.70 -18.52 11.33
C LEU A 532 21.10 -19.84 11.99
N ALA A 533 20.59 -20.97 11.51
CA ALA A 533 20.92 -22.30 12.02
C ALA A 533 22.39 -22.67 11.79
N ALA A 534 22.92 -22.37 10.60
CA ALA A 534 24.33 -22.57 10.29
C ALA A 534 25.24 -21.72 11.20
N MET A 535 24.85 -20.47 11.46
CA MET A 535 25.56 -19.61 12.39
C MET A 535 25.51 -20.14 13.83
N ALA A 536 24.34 -20.58 14.30
CA ALA A 536 24.21 -21.21 15.62
C ALA A 536 25.08 -22.47 15.76
N ALA A 537 25.17 -23.28 14.71
CA ALA A 537 26.05 -24.46 14.68
C ALA A 537 27.54 -24.06 14.74
N ALA A 538 27.93 -23.00 14.01
CA ALA A 538 29.27 -22.44 14.09
C ALA A 538 29.57 -21.92 15.51
N ASP A 539 28.65 -21.18 16.13
CA ASP A 539 28.78 -20.72 17.52
C ASP A 539 29.02 -21.91 18.47
N GLY A 540 28.21 -22.96 18.36
CA GLY A 540 28.39 -24.17 19.17
C GLY A 540 29.77 -24.81 19.01
N LEU A 541 30.28 -24.88 17.77
CA LEU A 541 31.62 -25.37 17.47
C LEU A 541 32.71 -24.46 18.07
N PHE A 542 32.58 -23.14 17.94
CA PHE A 542 33.55 -22.18 18.48
C PHE A 542 33.53 -22.15 20.01
N VAL A 543 32.36 -22.23 20.66
CA VAL A 543 32.25 -22.38 22.11
C VAL A 543 32.99 -23.65 22.57
N TRP A 544 32.82 -24.76 21.84
CA TRP A 544 33.46 -26.03 22.18
C TRP A 544 34.99 -26.00 21.99
N LEU A 545 35.47 -25.41 20.89
CA LEU A 545 36.91 -25.29 20.59
C LEU A 545 37.60 -24.24 21.46
N GLY A 546 36.98 -23.08 21.65
CA GLY A 546 37.56 -21.91 22.32
C GLY A 546 37.71 -22.09 23.83
N VAL A 547 36.86 -22.88 24.47
CA VAL A 547 36.94 -23.17 25.92
C VAL A 547 37.91 -24.31 26.23
N ARG A 548 38.26 -25.16 25.26
CA ARG A 548 39.31 -26.19 25.43
C ARG A 548 40.72 -25.60 25.50
N ARG A 549 40.96 -24.47 24.84
CA ARG A 549 42.20 -23.66 24.92
C ARG A 549 42.11 -22.65 26.07
#